data_AF-A0A820GU73-F1
#
_entry.id   AF-A0A820GU73-F1
#
_cell.length_a   1.000
_cell.length_b   1.000
_cell.length_c   1.000
_cell.angle_alpha   90.00
_cell.angle_beta   90.00
_cell.angle_gamma   90.00
#
_symmetry.space_group_name_H-M   'P 1'
#
loop_
_entity.id
_entity.type
_entity.pdbx_description
1 polymer ?
#
loop_
_entity_poly.entity_id
_entity_poly.type
_entity_poly.pdbx_seq_one_letter_code
_entity_poly.pdbx_strand_id
1 'polypeptide(L)'
;IYFFMYRYGSPYDAYLVANQTLHGMLWLAQYEFGTTEREYKLDVLMWPELHYGVLLLYGQHLALNHLVAINQIRILIGENLLDQSSTDNTVEYIQKDIRLNLHCWHTDERFSKFAFKAGQYNRSELEKYKNDKTAQAYAMRMALESKYLTLEEMAAYGRKKSLSS
;
A
#
# COMPACT_ATOMS: atom_id res chain seq x y z
N ILE A 1 -1.33 5.57 -11.25
CA ILE A 1 -0.09 5.88 -10.48
C ILE A 1 0.13 4.69 -9.57
N TYR A 2 1.16 3.88 -9.85
CA TYR A 2 1.39 2.62 -9.13
C TYR A 2 2.17 2.89 -7.84
N PHE A 3 1.63 2.45 -6.70
CA PHE A 3 2.21 2.67 -5.39
C PHE A 3 3.12 1.50 -4.99
N PHE A 4 4.45 1.70 -5.03
CA PHE A 4 5.42 0.66 -4.67
C PHE A 4 5.59 0.52 -3.15
N MET A 5 4.94 -0.49 -2.55
CA MET A 5 5.03 -0.82 -1.11
C MET A 5 5.57 -2.25 -0.89
N TYR A 6 6.88 -2.34 -0.65
CA TYR A 6 7.68 -3.55 -0.71
C TYR A 6 7.56 -4.50 0.50
N ARG A 7 7.95 -5.77 0.29
CA ARG A 7 8.19 -6.78 1.33
C ARG A 7 9.68 -7.18 1.30
N TYR A 8 10.57 -6.65 2.14
CA TYR A 8 10.38 -5.93 3.41
C TYR A 8 11.11 -4.58 3.42
N GLY A 9 10.72 -3.72 4.37
CA GLY A 9 11.53 -2.68 5.01
C GLY A 9 11.09 -2.59 6.48
N SER A 10 12.01 -2.32 7.40
CA SER A 10 11.68 -2.05 8.80
C SER A 10 10.94 -0.70 8.93
N PRO A 11 10.24 -0.44 10.05
CA PRO A 11 9.68 0.89 10.32
C PRO A 11 10.75 2.01 10.29
N TYR A 12 12.00 1.65 10.58
CA TYR A 12 13.15 2.55 10.48
C TYR A 12 13.53 2.86 9.02
N ASP A 13 13.50 1.88 8.12
CA ASP A 13 13.73 2.10 6.69
C ASP A 13 12.64 3.00 6.07
N ALA A 14 11.39 2.80 6.47
CA ALA A 14 10.27 3.66 6.07
C ALA A 14 10.45 5.11 6.58
N TYR A 15 10.94 5.27 7.82
CA TYR A 15 11.34 6.58 8.37
C TYR A 15 12.48 7.23 7.57
N LEU A 16 13.54 6.48 7.23
CA LEU A 16 14.65 7.00 6.43
C LEU A 16 14.19 7.49 5.05
N VAL A 17 13.38 6.70 4.34
CA VAL A 17 12.82 7.06 3.03
C VAL A 17 11.93 8.31 3.16
N ALA A 18 11.04 8.37 4.15
CA ALA A 18 10.16 9.52 4.36
C ALA A 18 10.95 10.80 4.71
N ASN A 19 11.95 10.70 5.59
CA ASN A 19 12.81 11.81 5.97
C ASN A 19 13.63 12.34 4.78
N GLN A 20 14.25 11.44 4.02
CA GLN A 20 15.03 11.80 2.83
C GLN A 20 14.14 12.36 1.71
N THR A 21 12.91 11.86 1.58
CA THR A 21 11.88 12.41 0.69
C THR A 21 11.61 13.87 1.04
N LEU A 22 11.26 14.15 2.30
CA LEU A 22 10.90 15.51 2.73
C LEU A 22 12.05 16.50 2.56
N HIS A 23 13.29 16.10 2.89
CA HIS A 23 14.47 16.93 2.60
C HIS A 23 14.64 17.21 1.10
N GLY A 24 14.50 16.19 0.25
CA GLY A 24 14.56 16.35 -1.20
C GLY A 24 13.46 17.28 -1.73
N MET A 25 12.21 17.08 -1.31
CA MET A 25 11.08 17.93 -1.69
C MET A 25 11.30 19.39 -1.31
N LEU A 26 11.71 19.67 -0.08
CA LEU A 26 11.96 21.03 0.40
C LEU A 26 13.10 21.70 -0.37
N TRP A 27 14.18 20.96 -0.65
CA TRP A 27 15.29 21.49 -1.44
C TRP A 27 14.87 21.80 -2.89
N LEU A 28 14.16 20.88 -3.55
CA LEU A 28 13.65 21.09 -4.91
C LEU A 28 12.68 22.29 -4.97
N ALA A 29 11.73 22.37 -4.05
CA ALA A 29 10.77 23.48 -3.92
C ALA A 29 11.48 24.83 -3.71
N GLN A 30 12.55 24.85 -2.91
CA GLN A 30 13.28 26.07 -2.59
C GLN A 30 14.24 26.50 -3.71
N TYR A 31 14.91 25.58 -4.41
CA TYR A 31 16.06 25.89 -5.27
C TYR A 31 15.87 25.61 -6.77
N GLU A 32 15.22 24.51 -7.18
CA GLU A 32 15.14 24.12 -8.60
C GLU A 32 14.11 24.91 -9.41
N PHE A 33 12.97 25.27 -8.82
CA PHE A 33 11.97 26.10 -9.52
C PHE A 33 12.55 27.49 -9.83
N GLY A 34 12.17 28.06 -10.97
CA GLY A 34 12.55 29.42 -11.35
C GLY A 34 11.95 30.46 -10.40
N THR A 35 12.56 31.66 -10.33
CA THR A 35 11.93 32.81 -9.63
C THR A 35 10.54 33.12 -10.19
N THR A 36 10.35 33.04 -11.51
CA THR A 36 9.05 33.20 -12.17
C THR A 36 7.98 32.23 -11.67
N GLU A 37 8.36 30.99 -11.36
CA GLU A 37 7.46 29.93 -10.87
C GLU A 37 7.15 30.09 -9.38
N ARG A 38 8.16 30.44 -8.56
CA ARG A 38 8.02 30.71 -7.12
C ARG A 38 7.26 32.00 -6.81
N GLU A 39 7.36 33.01 -7.67
CA GLU A 39 6.79 34.36 -7.47
C GLU A 39 5.41 34.54 -8.11
N TYR A 40 4.74 33.44 -8.51
CA TYR A 40 3.39 33.45 -9.11
C TYR A 40 3.28 34.23 -10.43
N LYS A 41 4.41 34.53 -11.10
CA LYS A 41 4.51 35.42 -12.28
C LYS A 41 4.08 34.80 -13.61
N LEU A 42 3.51 33.59 -13.59
CA LEU A 42 3.05 32.87 -14.79
C LEU A 42 1.56 33.08 -15.09
N ASP A 43 0.82 33.82 -14.26
CA ASP A 43 -0.64 33.99 -14.32
C ASP A 43 -1.46 32.68 -14.30
N VAL A 44 -0.83 31.55 -13.98
CA VAL A 44 -1.48 30.24 -13.82
C VAL A 44 -1.86 30.00 -12.35
N LEU A 45 -3.16 30.01 -12.05
CA LEU A 45 -3.66 29.57 -10.74
C LEU A 45 -3.19 28.13 -10.43
N MET A 46 -2.71 27.92 -9.20
CA MET A 46 -2.35 26.61 -8.59
C MET A 46 -1.09 25.87 -9.08
N TRP A 47 -0.34 26.36 -10.07
CA TRP A 47 0.98 25.79 -10.42
C TRP A 47 1.94 25.64 -9.21
N PRO A 48 2.09 26.65 -8.32
CA PRO A 48 3.00 26.57 -7.17
C PRO A 48 2.47 25.74 -5.98
N GLU A 49 1.35 25.04 -6.07
CA GLU A 49 0.89 24.11 -5.01
C GLU A 49 0.73 22.66 -5.49
N LEU A 50 0.23 22.46 -6.72
CA LEU A 50 0.07 21.11 -7.29
C LEU A 50 1.40 20.37 -7.44
N HIS A 51 2.51 21.10 -7.63
CA HIS A 51 3.84 20.49 -7.75
C HIS A 51 4.29 19.77 -6.47
N TYR A 52 3.80 20.12 -5.27
CA TYR A 52 4.18 19.39 -4.04
C TYR A 52 3.70 17.94 -4.05
N GLY A 53 2.53 17.65 -4.63
CA GLY A 53 2.06 16.27 -4.81
C GLY A 53 2.94 15.50 -5.81
N VAL A 54 3.45 16.17 -6.83
CA VAL A 54 4.38 15.63 -7.81
C VAL A 54 5.75 15.37 -7.18
N LEU A 55 6.29 16.35 -6.43
CA LEU A 55 7.53 16.23 -5.67
C LEU A 55 7.46 15.10 -4.63
N LEU A 56 6.31 14.86 -4.00
CA LEU A 56 6.14 13.75 -3.06
C LEU A 56 6.33 12.40 -3.77
N LEU A 57 5.67 12.19 -4.92
CA LEU A 57 5.74 10.94 -5.66
C LEU A 57 7.14 10.69 -6.25
N TYR A 58 7.74 11.68 -6.92
CA TYR A 58 9.08 11.52 -7.50
C TYR A 58 10.19 11.55 -6.43
N GLY A 59 10.04 12.39 -5.40
CA GLY A 59 10.95 12.47 -4.26
C GLY A 59 11.04 11.17 -3.48
N GLN A 60 9.92 10.46 -3.28
CA GLN A 60 9.92 9.11 -2.70
C GLN A 60 10.74 8.13 -3.54
N HIS A 61 10.57 8.13 -4.85
CA HIS A 61 11.31 7.22 -5.73
C HIS A 61 12.82 7.55 -5.77
N LEU A 62 13.20 8.84 -5.79
CA LEU A 62 14.59 9.28 -5.71
C LEU A 62 15.23 8.93 -4.35
N ALA A 63 14.54 9.19 -3.24
CA ALA A 63 14.99 8.86 -1.90
C ALA A 63 15.21 7.35 -1.72
N LEU A 64 14.26 6.54 -2.21
CA LEU A 64 14.35 5.07 -2.19
C LEU A 64 15.60 4.58 -2.94
N ASN A 65 15.77 5.01 -4.18
CA ASN A 65 16.88 4.59 -5.03
C ASN A 65 18.23 5.04 -4.46
N HIS A 66 18.30 6.26 -3.91
CA HIS A 66 19.49 6.75 -3.23
C HIS A 66 19.87 5.90 -2.01
N LEU A 67 18.92 5.66 -1.10
CA LEU A 67 19.15 4.89 0.13
C LEU A 67 19.51 3.42 -0.14
N VAL A 68 18.97 2.83 -1.20
CA VAL A 68 19.38 1.49 -1.70
C VAL A 68 20.80 1.55 -2.26
N ALA A 69 21.14 2.52 -3.11
CA ALA A 69 22.45 2.64 -3.73
C ALA A 69 23.59 2.82 -2.71
N ILE A 70 23.35 3.54 -1.61
CA ILE A 70 24.31 3.70 -0.51
C ILE A 70 24.24 2.58 0.55
N ASN A 71 23.47 1.51 0.29
CA ASN A 71 23.28 0.36 1.18
C ASN A 71 22.72 0.69 2.58
N GLN A 72 22.05 1.84 2.76
CA GLN A 72 21.40 2.20 4.03
C GLN A 72 20.10 1.43 4.26
N ILE A 73 19.37 1.09 3.20
CA ILE A 73 18.18 0.24 3.26
C ILE A 73 18.35 -0.96 2.32
N ARG A 74 17.81 -2.12 2.70
CA ARG A 74 17.82 -3.34 1.88
C ARG A 74 16.41 -3.72 1.48
N ILE A 75 16.06 -3.44 0.23
CA ILE A 75 14.74 -3.76 -0.33
C ILE A 75 14.84 -5.01 -1.20
N LEU A 76 14.01 -6.00 -0.91
CA LEU A 76 13.77 -7.11 -1.82
C LEU A 76 12.71 -6.68 -2.83
N ILE A 77 13.10 -6.55 -4.10
CA ILE A 77 12.17 -6.26 -5.20
C ILE A 77 11.37 -7.54 -5.50
N GLY A 78 10.19 -7.65 -4.89
CA GLY A 78 9.21 -8.66 -5.25
C GLY A 78 8.37 -8.20 -6.43
N GLU A 79 8.80 -8.50 -7.66
CA GLU A 79 8.22 -7.98 -8.92
C GLU A 79 6.69 -8.12 -9.01
N ASN A 80 6.11 -9.16 -8.41
CA ASN A 80 4.68 -9.49 -8.47
C ASN A 80 3.96 -9.51 -7.10
N LEU A 81 4.52 -8.88 -6.05
CA LEU A 81 4.01 -9.00 -4.66
C LEU A 81 3.22 -7.78 -4.17
N LEU A 82 2.87 -6.92 -5.11
CA LEU A 82 2.32 -5.59 -4.90
C LEU A 82 1.06 -5.40 -5.73
N ASP A 83 0.09 -4.66 -5.20
CA ASP A 83 -1.13 -4.26 -5.92
C ASP A 83 -1.92 -5.45 -6.49
N GLN A 84 -1.80 -6.62 -5.83
CA GLN A 84 -2.37 -7.87 -6.30
C GLN A 84 -3.89 -7.77 -6.32
N SER A 85 -4.50 -8.00 -7.49
CA SER A 85 -5.94 -7.82 -7.62
C SER A 85 -6.70 -8.73 -6.66
N SER A 86 -7.67 -8.18 -5.93
CA SER A 86 -8.68 -8.97 -5.23
C SER A 86 -9.60 -9.77 -6.17
N THR A 87 -9.44 -9.64 -7.48
CA THR A 87 -10.05 -10.50 -8.51
C THR A 87 -9.15 -11.63 -9.00
N ASP A 88 -7.88 -11.67 -8.57
CA ASP A 88 -6.95 -12.70 -9.01
C ASP A 88 -7.35 -14.07 -8.45
N ASN A 89 -7.58 -15.00 -9.38
CA ASN A 89 -7.99 -16.38 -9.14
C ASN A 89 -6.83 -17.38 -9.30
N THR A 90 -5.60 -16.90 -9.46
CA THR A 90 -4.40 -17.73 -9.41
C THR A 90 -4.04 -18.07 -7.96
N VAL A 91 -3.45 -19.25 -7.79
CA VAL A 91 -3.10 -19.83 -6.47
C VAL A 91 -1.63 -19.57 -6.09
N GLU A 92 -0.84 -19.03 -7.01
CA GLU A 92 0.62 -19.05 -6.95
C GLU A 92 1.21 -18.22 -5.79
N TYR A 93 0.51 -17.16 -5.38
CA TYR A 93 1.03 -16.17 -4.44
C TYR A 93 0.88 -16.56 -2.96
N ILE A 94 -0.17 -17.29 -2.58
CA ILE A 94 -0.41 -17.71 -1.19
C ILE A 94 0.51 -18.87 -0.77
N GLN A 95 0.93 -19.72 -1.71
CA GLN A 95 1.71 -20.92 -1.38
C GLN A 95 3.15 -20.65 -0.95
N LYS A 96 3.73 -19.49 -1.27
CA LYS A 96 5.15 -19.16 -1.04
C LYS A 96 5.39 -18.42 0.30
N ASP A 97 4.46 -18.51 1.25
CA ASP A 97 4.48 -17.81 2.54
C ASP A 97 4.68 -16.28 2.37
N ILE A 98 3.90 -15.70 1.45
CA ILE A 98 3.99 -14.29 1.07
C ILE A 98 2.79 -13.50 1.60
N ARG A 99 3.08 -12.37 2.28
CA ARG A 99 2.05 -11.40 2.66
C ARG A 99 1.59 -10.67 1.39
N LEU A 100 0.35 -10.92 0.97
CA LEU A 100 -0.25 -10.27 -0.19
C LEU A 100 -0.60 -8.81 0.13
N ASN A 101 -0.16 -7.87 -0.70
CA ASN A 101 -0.73 -6.52 -0.74
C ASN A 101 -1.92 -6.53 -1.71
N LEU A 102 -3.14 -6.68 -1.19
CA LEU A 102 -4.35 -6.77 -2.01
C LEU A 102 -4.86 -5.39 -2.46
N HIS A 103 -5.14 -5.25 -3.76
CA HIS A 103 -5.88 -4.13 -4.33
C HIS A 103 -7.37 -4.47 -4.47
N CYS A 104 -8.22 -3.71 -3.78
CA CYS A 104 -9.68 -3.86 -3.82
C CYS A 104 -10.30 -2.96 -4.90
N TRP A 105 -10.27 -3.45 -6.15
CA TRP A 105 -10.79 -2.78 -7.34
C TRP A 105 -12.31 -2.52 -7.27
N HIS A 106 -12.84 -1.70 -8.17
CA HIS A 106 -14.27 -1.44 -8.30
C HIS A 106 -14.92 -2.57 -9.11
N THR A 107 -15.30 -3.65 -8.43
CA THR A 107 -15.87 -4.85 -9.07
C THR A 107 -17.03 -5.40 -8.27
N ASP A 108 -17.91 -6.14 -8.94
CA ASP A 108 -19.00 -6.92 -8.35
C ASP A 108 -18.69 -8.43 -8.39
N GLU A 109 -17.40 -8.79 -8.44
CA GLU A 109 -16.96 -10.18 -8.38
C GLU A 109 -17.10 -10.79 -6.96
N ARG A 110 -16.64 -12.04 -6.81
CA ARG A 110 -16.67 -12.84 -5.57
C ARG A 110 -16.22 -12.07 -4.32
N PHE A 111 -15.28 -11.12 -4.46
CA PHE A 111 -15.05 -10.08 -3.46
C PHE A 111 -15.20 -8.67 -4.07
N SER A 112 -15.98 -7.84 -3.39
CA SER A 112 -16.37 -6.48 -3.72
C SER A 112 -16.42 -5.64 -2.45
N LYS A 113 -15.70 -4.51 -2.44
CA LYS A 113 -15.74 -3.57 -1.31
C LYS A 113 -17.10 -2.89 -1.16
N PHE A 114 -17.90 -2.79 -2.23
CA PHE A 114 -19.23 -2.21 -2.19
C PHE A 114 -20.21 -3.18 -1.53
N ALA A 115 -20.20 -4.47 -1.92
CA ALA A 115 -20.99 -5.50 -1.27
C ALA A 115 -20.63 -5.67 0.22
N PHE A 116 -19.33 -5.60 0.56
CA PHE A 116 -18.87 -5.58 1.95
C PHE A 116 -19.43 -4.38 2.73
N LYS A 117 -19.29 -3.16 2.19
CA LYS A 117 -19.82 -1.93 2.81
C LYS A 117 -21.34 -1.94 2.96
N ALA A 118 -22.05 -2.54 2.00
CA ALA A 118 -23.50 -2.75 2.04
C ALA A 118 -23.91 -3.93 2.95
N GLY A 119 -22.96 -4.61 3.62
CA GLY A 119 -23.22 -5.68 4.56
C GLY A 119 -23.66 -7.01 3.93
N GLN A 120 -23.62 -7.15 2.59
CA GLN A 120 -24.28 -8.21 1.83
C GLN A 120 -23.73 -9.63 2.05
N TYR A 121 -22.51 -9.77 2.58
CA TYR A 121 -21.89 -11.09 2.78
C TYR A 121 -22.42 -11.86 3.98
N ASN A 122 -22.75 -13.14 3.78
CA ASN A 122 -23.27 -14.00 4.83
C ASN A 122 -22.15 -14.86 5.45
N ARG A 123 -22.06 -14.84 6.79
CA ARG A 123 -21.13 -15.63 7.59
C ARG A 123 -21.14 -17.12 7.26
N SER A 124 -22.29 -17.69 6.90
CA SER A 124 -22.44 -19.11 6.54
C SER A 124 -21.60 -19.54 5.34
N GLU A 125 -21.04 -18.59 4.58
CA GLU A 125 -20.25 -18.85 3.39
C GLU A 125 -18.75 -19.04 3.67
N LEU A 126 -18.28 -18.79 4.89
CA LEU A 126 -16.85 -18.85 5.24
C LEU A 126 -16.21 -20.22 4.93
N GLU A 127 -16.91 -21.31 5.26
CA GLU A 127 -16.43 -22.68 5.01
C GLU A 127 -16.31 -22.99 3.50
N LYS A 128 -17.07 -22.30 2.62
CA LYS A 128 -16.94 -22.46 1.15
C LYS A 128 -15.56 -22.04 0.64
N TYR A 129 -14.89 -21.12 1.32
CA TYR A 129 -13.62 -20.52 0.88
C TYR A 129 -12.40 -20.98 1.70
N LYS A 130 -12.59 -21.87 2.68
CA LYS A 130 -11.56 -22.30 3.63
C LYS A 130 -10.34 -22.95 2.96
N ASN A 131 -10.58 -23.79 1.95
CA ASN A 131 -9.54 -24.49 1.21
C ASN A 131 -9.08 -23.74 -0.05
N ASP A 132 -9.73 -22.62 -0.39
CA ASP A 132 -9.38 -21.81 -1.55
C ASP A 132 -8.12 -20.98 -1.23
N LYS A 133 -7.11 -21.09 -2.09
CA LYS A 133 -5.79 -20.48 -1.94
C LYS A 133 -5.57 -19.31 -2.92
N THR A 134 -6.64 -18.77 -3.49
CA THR A 134 -6.60 -17.57 -4.34
C THR A 134 -6.56 -16.28 -3.51
N ALA A 135 -6.00 -15.22 -4.09
CA ALA A 135 -6.02 -13.88 -3.52
C ALA A 135 -7.46 -13.39 -3.26
N GLN A 136 -8.36 -13.63 -4.22
CA GLN A 136 -9.78 -13.33 -4.11
C GLN A 136 -10.47 -14.04 -2.92
N ALA A 137 -10.19 -15.32 -2.68
CA ALA A 137 -10.74 -16.03 -1.52
C ALA A 137 -10.12 -15.62 -0.19
N TYR A 138 -8.85 -15.17 -0.18
CA TYR A 138 -8.26 -14.55 1.00
C TYR A 138 -8.96 -13.23 1.36
N ALA A 139 -9.23 -12.35 0.39
CA ALA A 139 -10.01 -11.14 0.58
C ALA A 139 -11.42 -11.43 1.14
N MET A 140 -12.13 -12.40 0.55
CA MET A 140 -13.46 -12.81 0.98
C MET A 140 -13.47 -13.37 2.42
N ARG A 141 -12.50 -14.21 2.79
CA ARG A 141 -12.37 -14.71 4.18
C ARG A 141 -12.13 -13.59 5.17
N MET A 142 -11.21 -12.66 4.90
CA MET A 142 -10.97 -11.51 5.79
C MET A 142 -12.24 -10.67 5.98
N ALA A 143 -13.02 -10.45 4.91
CA ALA A 143 -14.28 -9.73 4.97
C ALA A 143 -15.33 -10.46 5.83
N LEU A 144 -15.47 -11.77 5.66
CA LEU A 144 -16.37 -12.60 6.45
C LEU A 144 -15.95 -12.70 7.93
N GLU A 145 -14.65 -12.85 8.20
CA GLU A 145 -14.08 -12.90 9.55
C GLU A 145 -14.18 -11.55 10.27
N SER A 146 -14.07 -10.42 9.56
CA SER A 146 -14.20 -9.09 10.16
C SER A 146 -15.58 -8.84 10.80
N LYS A 147 -16.62 -9.58 10.41
CA LYS A 147 -17.95 -9.55 11.05
C LYS A 147 -18.01 -10.29 12.39
N TYR A 148 -16.97 -11.00 12.79
CA TYR A 148 -16.92 -11.73 14.07
C TYR A 148 -16.25 -10.94 15.18
N LEU A 149 -15.17 -10.22 14.85
CA LEU A 149 -14.30 -9.61 15.84
C LEU A 149 -14.94 -8.33 16.37
N THR A 150 -15.18 -8.28 17.68
CA THR A 150 -15.36 -7.01 18.37
C THR A 150 -14.10 -6.15 18.21
N LEU A 151 -14.21 -4.83 18.42
CA LEU A 151 -13.06 -3.92 18.34
C LEU A 151 -11.91 -4.35 19.27
N GLU A 152 -12.24 -4.92 20.44
CA GLU A 152 -11.29 -5.47 21.39
C GLU A 152 -10.58 -6.72 20.87
N GLU A 153 -11.34 -7.65 20.26
CA GLU A 153 -10.77 -8.86 19.65
C GLU A 153 -9.91 -8.55 18.41
N MET A 154 -10.28 -7.57 17.59
CA MET A 154 -9.42 -7.07 16.50
C MET A 154 -8.08 -6.56 17.04
N ALA A 155 -8.13 -5.73 18.09
CA ALA A 155 -6.94 -5.17 18.74
C ALA A 155 -6.09 -6.22 19.50
N ALA A 156 -6.67 -7.37 19.86
CA ALA A 156 -5.96 -8.50 20.46
C ALA A 156 -5.35 -9.44 19.39
N TYR A 157 -6.06 -9.70 18.29
CA TYR A 157 -5.64 -10.61 17.23
C TYR A 157 -4.34 -10.14 16.55
N GLY A 158 -4.23 -8.84 16.27
CA GLY A 158 -3.01 -8.23 15.73
C GLY A 158 -1.77 -8.39 16.62
N ARG A 159 -1.95 -8.49 17.95
CA ARG A 159 -0.86 -8.64 18.93
C ARG A 159 -0.46 -10.10 19.19
N LYS A 160 -1.38 -11.06 19.08
CA LYS A 160 -1.03 -12.49 19.25
C LYS A 160 -0.11 -12.99 18.15
N LYS A 161 -0.29 -12.55 16.90
CA LYS A 161 0.47 -13.06 15.75
C LYS A 161 1.91 -12.55 15.66
N SER A 162 2.27 -11.49 16.39
CA SER A 162 3.64 -10.95 16.48
C SER A 162 4.48 -11.56 17.61
N LEU A 163 3.90 -12.45 18.42
CA LEU A 163 4.57 -13.15 19.53
C LEU A 163 4.79 -14.65 19.23
N SER A 164 4.40 -15.10 18.05
CA SER A 164 4.46 -16.51 17.61
C SER A 164 5.19 -16.67 16.27
N SER A 165 6.10 -15.75 15.95
CA SER A 165 6.88 -15.71 14.70
C SER A 165 8.31 -15.25 15.00
#